data_AF-A0A7W0QGM4-F1
#
_entry.id   AF-A0A7W0QGM4-F1
#
_cell.length_a   1.000
_cell.length_b   1.000
_cell.length_c   1.000
_cell.angle_alpha   90.00
_cell.angle_beta   90.00
_cell.angle_gamma   90.00
#
_symmetry.space_group_name_H-M   'P 1'
#
loop_
_entity.id
_entity.type
_entity.pdbx_description
1 polymer ?
#
loop_
_entity_poly.entity_id
_entity_poly.type
_entity_poly.pdbx_seq_one_letter_code
_entity_poly.pdbx_strand_id
1 'polypeptide(L)'
;MSSSPGWYPDPSGRFEFRYHNGERWTSDVSADGVRYVDRNPPDRPKGTTASLVLGIIGIATAWMPVFFIVAVVCGTLAIVLATRARGAVVDEASRRILRAGLWCGIAALALSVVGLWFSIVLQRAVERYRNPEPNTADITSCVAESGDVVRASGFLTNDSPSAASFTVRVEVAGTTSTIQTGRLEPGATEEFTVRRDASGSVDCRVIRVDGPLPLGVDVD
;
A
#
# COMPACT_ATOMS: atom_id res chain seq x y z
N MET A 1 24.79 7.68 -32.43
CA MET A 1 25.88 7.49 -33.40
C MET A 1 26.30 6.03 -33.29
N SER A 2 25.98 5.21 -34.30
CA SER A 2 26.54 3.86 -34.41
C SER A 2 28.02 3.98 -34.77
N SER A 3 28.90 3.28 -34.07
CA SER A 3 30.29 3.14 -34.50
C SER A 3 30.31 2.29 -35.78
N SER A 4 31.18 2.61 -36.73
CA SER A 4 31.36 1.77 -37.92
C SER A 4 31.80 0.36 -37.51
N PRO A 5 31.44 -0.70 -38.25
CA PRO A 5 32.00 -2.03 -38.01
C PRO A 5 33.52 -1.98 -38.12
N GLY A 6 34.23 -2.48 -37.10
CA GLY A 6 35.68 -2.35 -37.02
C GLY A 6 36.30 -2.87 -35.73
N TRP A 7 37.63 -2.84 -35.69
CA TRP A 7 38.42 -3.19 -34.50
C TRP A 7 38.64 -1.94 -33.66
N TYR A 8 38.32 -2.03 -32.37
CA TYR A 8 38.45 -0.94 -31.40
C TYR A 8 39.10 -1.45 -30.11
N PRO A 9 39.71 -0.56 -29.29
CA PRO A 9 40.26 -0.94 -28.00
C PRO A 9 39.24 -1.71 -27.15
N ASP A 10 39.63 -2.86 -26.60
CA ASP A 10 38.71 -3.73 -25.87
C ASP A 10 38.17 -3.02 -24.60
N PRO A 11 36.84 -2.80 -24.47
CA PRO A 11 36.28 -2.16 -23.29
C PRO A 11 36.49 -2.97 -22.00
N SER A 12 36.74 -4.28 -22.13
CA SER A 12 37.01 -5.14 -20.97
C SER A 12 38.45 -5.06 -20.48
N GLY A 13 39.36 -4.47 -21.26
CA GLY A 13 40.79 -4.38 -20.96
C GLY A 13 41.52 -5.72 -20.90
N ARG A 14 40.90 -6.81 -21.39
CA ARG A 14 41.47 -8.17 -21.37
C ARG A 14 42.27 -8.49 -22.63
N PHE A 15 41.97 -7.81 -23.73
CA PHE A 15 42.65 -7.94 -25.02
C PHE A 15 43.00 -6.55 -25.57
N GLU A 16 43.85 -6.48 -26.60
CA GLU A 16 44.21 -5.19 -27.20
C GLU A 16 43.04 -4.60 -27.98
N PHE A 17 42.41 -5.42 -28.84
CA PHE A 17 41.28 -5.00 -29.65
C PHE A 17 40.13 -6.01 -29.57
N ARG A 18 38.91 -5.50 -29.69
CA ARG A 18 37.70 -6.30 -29.88
C ARG A 18 36.96 -5.83 -31.12
N TYR A 19 36.37 -6.76 -31.85
CA TYR A 19 35.62 -6.43 -33.04
C TYR A 19 34.21 -5.96 -32.66
N HIS A 20 33.85 -4.77 -33.14
CA HIS A 20 32.51 -4.21 -33.07
C HIS A 20 31.86 -4.36 -34.44
N ASN A 21 30.70 -5.01 -34.53
CA ASN A 21 30.04 -5.27 -35.81
C ASN A 21 29.16 -4.11 -36.32
N GLY A 22 29.27 -2.94 -35.70
CA GLY A 22 28.44 -1.76 -35.97
C GLY A 22 27.23 -1.62 -35.03
N GLU A 23 26.83 -2.71 -34.38
CA GLU A 23 25.68 -2.74 -33.47
C GLU A 23 26.07 -3.20 -32.05
N ARG A 24 27.02 -4.13 -31.93
CA ARG A 24 27.47 -4.71 -30.66
C ARG A 24 28.93 -5.18 -30.71
N TRP A 25 29.52 -5.31 -29.52
CA TRP A 25 30.78 -6.02 -29.34
C TRP A 25 30.58 -7.52 -29.58
N THR A 26 31.49 -8.11 -30.35
CA THR A 26 31.48 -9.54 -30.65
C THR A 26 32.43 -10.31 -29.73
N SER A 27 32.35 -11.63 -29.79
CA SER A 27 33.32 -12.52 -29.14
C SER A 27 34.69 -12.48 -29.83
N ASP A 28 34.81 -11.86 -31.00
CA ASP A 28 36.08 -11.77 -31.72
C ASP A 28 36.99 -10.70 -31.11
N VAL A 29 38.18 -11.15 -30.68
CA VAL A 29 39.21 -10.33 -30.05
C VAL A 29 40.53 -10.49 -30.81
N SER A 30 41.43 -9.53 -30.63
CA SER A 30 42.79 -9.59 -31.17
C SER A 30 43.80 -9.25 -30.08
N ALA A 31 44.85 -10.03 -29.99
CA ALA A 31 46.03 -9.78 -29.16
C ALA A 31 47.28 -10.17 -29.96
N ASP A 32 48.33 -9.35 -29.90
CA ASP A 32 49.55 -9.53 -30.69
C ASP A 32 49.29 -9.72 -32.21
N GLY A 33 48.25 -9.04 -32.73
CA GLY A 33 47.83 -9.15 -34.12
C GLY A 33 47.16 -10.47 -34.53
N VAL A 34 46.93 -11.40 -33.59
CA VAL A 34 46.25 -12.68 -33.85
C VAL A 34 44.80 -12.60 -33.38
N ARG A 35 43.87 -13.08 -34.23
CA ARG A 35 42.44 -13.13 -33.91
C ARG A 35 42.12 -14.36 -33.05
N TYR A 36 41.40 -14.13 -31.95
CA TYR A 36 40.87 -15.15 -31.06
C TYR A 36 39.36 -14.98 -30.86
N VAL A 37 38.72 -16.01 -30.34
CA VAL A 37 37.32 -15.96 -29.89
C VAL A 37 37.33 -16.02 -28.36
N ASP A 38 36.94 -14.92 -27.73
CA ASP A 38 36.74 -14.81 -26.29
C ASP A 38 35.52 -15.65 -25.88
N ARG A 39 35.77 -16.71 -25.11
CA ARG A 39 34.72 -17.62 -24.58
C ARG A 39 33.84 -16.96 -23.54
N ASN A 40 34.27 -15.85 -22.93
CA ASN A 40 33.50 -15.16 -21.91
C ASN A 40 33.24 -13.72 -22.37
N PRO A 41 32.34 -13.48 -23.33
CA PRO A 41 32.08 -12.15 -23.87
C PRO A 41 31.77 -11.15 -22.76
N PRO A 42 32.07 -9.84 -22.94
CA PRO A 42 31.90 -8.85 -21.90
C PRO A 42 30.48 -8.90 -21.31
N ASP A 43 30.42 -8.90 -19.98
CA ASP A 43 29.17 -8.99 -19.22
C ASP A 43 28.16 -7.94 -19.70
N ARG A 44 26.88 -8.32 -19.77
CA ARG A 44 25.78 -7.35 -19.94
C ARG A 44 25.95 -6.21 -18.92
N PRO A 45 25.66 -4.95 -19.29
CA PRO A 45 25.85 -3.81 -18.40
C PRO A 45 25.17 -4.06 -17.04
N LYS A 46 26.01 -4.14 -16.00
CA LYS A 46 25.62 -4.36 -14.60
C LYS A 46 24.69 -3.20 -14.20
N GLY A 47 23.39 -3.47 -14.12
CA GLY A 47 22.36 -2.47 -13.83
C GLY A 47 21.05 -2.67 -14.58
N THR A 48 21.09 -3.30 -15.77
CA THR A 48 19.89 -3.53 -16.59
C THR A 48 18.89 -4.44 -15.88
N THR A 49 19.34 -5.57 -15.35
CA THR A 49 18.50 -6.50 -14.57
C THR A 49 18.06 -5.91 -13.23
N ALA A 50 18.93 -5.17 -12.55
CA ALA A 50 18.63 -4.57 -11.25
C ALA A 50 17.51 -3.53 -11.33
N SER A 51 17.47 -2.73 -12.40
CA SER A 51 16.40 -1.74 -12.62
C SER A 51 15.03 -2.39 -12.80
N LEU A 52 14.96 -3.53 -13.49
CA LEU A 52 13.72 -4.28 -13.69
C LEU A 52 13.21 -4.88 -12.38
N VAL A 53 14.10 -5.54 -11.63
CA VAL A 53 13.74 -6.17 -10.35
C VAL A 53 13.27 -5.13 -9.33
N LEU A 54 13.97 -4.00 -9.20
CA LEU A 54 13.55 -2.90 -8.33
C LEU A 54 12.19 -2.31 -8.76
N GLY A 55 11.93 -2.20 -10.06
CA GLY A 55 10.64 -1.75 -10.57
C GLY A 55 9.49 -2.70 -10.22
N ILE A 56 9.70 -4.02 -10.36
CA ILE A 56 8.69 -5.04 -10.01
C ILE A 56 8.42 -5.05 -8.50
N ILE A 57 9.47 -5.02 -7.67
CA ILE A 57 9.33 -4.95 -6.21
C ILE A 57 8.58 -3.67 -5.82
N GLY A 58 8.90 -2.54 -6.44
CA GLY A 58 8.19 -1.28 -6.23
C GLY A 58 6.70 -1.39 -6.52
N ILE A 59 6.31 -1.94 -7.67
CA ILE A 59 4.90 -2.14 -8.03
C ILE A 59 4.20 -3.09 -7.05
N ALA A 60 4.83 -4.22 -6.72
CA ALA A 60 4.26 -5.25 -5.85
C ALA A 60 4.06 -4.76 -4.41
N THR A 61 4.83 -3.77 -3.95
CA THR A 61 4.75 -3.21 -2.59
C THR A 61 3.94 -1.91 -2.51
N ALA A 62 3.78 -1.18 -3.63
CA ALA A 62 3.17 0.14 -3.65
C ALA A 62 1.69 0.18 -3.22
N TRP A 63 0.95 -0.92 -3.40
CA TRP A 63 -0.47 -0.98 -3.04
C TRP A 63 -0.71 -1.11 -1.54
N MET A 64 0.31 -1.46 -0.75
CA MET A 64 0.15 -1.61 0.70
C MET A 64 0.34 -0.26 1.43
N PRO A 65 -0.59 0.13 2.33
CA PRO A 65 -0.63 1.45 2.98
C PRO A 65 0.67 1.90 3.66
N VAL A 66 1.48 0.96 4.18
CA VAL A 66 2.71 1.25 4.94
C VAL A 66 3.96 1.07 4.07
N PHE A 67 3.90 0.32 2.98
CA PHE A 67 5.06 0.00 2.15
C PHE A 67 5.26 0.96 0.96
N PHE A 68 4.44 1.99 0.82
CA PHE A 68 4.60 3.00 -0.23
C PHE A 68 5.98 3.67 -0.20
N ILE A 69 6.62 3.81 0.97
CA ILE A 69 7.98 4.36 1.12
C ILE A 69 9.01 3.47 0.42
N VAL A 70 8.90 2.15 0.59
CA VAL A 70 9.77 1.18 -0.10
C VAL A 70 9.59 1.31 -1.61
N ALA A 71 8.34 1.43 -2.07
CA ALA A 71 8.05 1.66 -3.48
C ALA A 71 8.64 2.97 -4.01
N VAL A 72 8.62 4.06 -3.25
CA VAL A 72 9.27 5.33 -3.61
C VAL A 72 10.78 5.14 -3.75
N VAL A 73 11.44 4.50 -2.78
CA VAL A 73 12.89 4.26 -2.82
C VAL A 73 13.27 3.36 -3.99
N CYS A 74 12.58 2.24 -4.18
CA CYS A 74 12.84 1.32 -5.30
C CYS A 74 12.55 1.97 -6.66
N GLY A 75 11.46 2.72 -6.80
CA GLY A 75 11.08 3.41 -8.03
C GLY A 75 12.07 4.51 -8.42
N THR A 76 12.51 5.33 -7.45
CA THR A 76 13.56 6.35 -7.69
C THR A 76 14.88 5.71 -8.09
N LEU A 77 15.33 4.65 -7.40
CA LEU A 77 16.54 3.91 -7.77
C LEU A 77 16.44 3.29 -9.18
N ALA A 78 15.29 2.72 -9.54
CA ALA A 78 15.07 2.17 -10.88
C ALA A 78 15.21 3.25 -11.96
N ILE A 79 14.64 4.44 -11.75
CA ILE A 79 14.75 5.58 -12.67
C ILE A 79 16.20 6.07 -12.76
N VAL A 80 16.90 6.24 -11.63
CA VAL A 80 18.30 6.71 -11.62
C VAL A 80 19.22 5.72 -12.35
N LEU A 81 19.08 4.42 -12.08
CA LEU A 81 19.86 3.38 -12.77
C LEU A 81 19.53 3.34 -14.27
N ALA A 82 18.26 3.46 -14.64
CA ALA A 82 17.85 3.49 -16.04
C ALA A 82 18.41 4.73 -16.78
N THR A 83 18.41 5.91 -16.16
CA THR A 83 18.98 7.12 -16.77
C THR A 83 20.49 7.04 -16.93
N ARG A 84 21.23 6.55 -15.91
CA ARG A 84 22.69 6.37 -16.00
C ARG A 84 23.10 5.31 -17.03
N ALA A 85 22.32 4.25 -17.17
CA ALA A 85 22.60 3.20 -18.15
C ALA A 85 22.30 3.61 -19.61
N ARG A 86 21.53 4.69 -19.87
CA ARG A 86 21.20 5.12 -21.25
C ARG A 86 22.43 5.36 -22.13
N GLY A 87 23.50 5.92 -21.58
CA GLY A 87 24.71 6.23 -22.35
C GLY A 87 25.57 5.00 -22.69
N ALA A 88 25.44 3.93 -21.91
CA ALA A 88 26.25 2.71 -22.06
C ALA A 88 25.55 1.63 -22.91
N VAL A 89 24.26 1.79 -23.21
CA VAL A 89 23.44 0.78 -23.89
C VAL A 89 23.39 1.05 -25.38
N VAL A 90 24.03 0.18 -26.16
CA VAL A 90 24.06 0.25 -27.64
C VAL A 90 23.08 -0.76 -28.27
N ASP A 91 22.85 -1.88 -27.61
CA ASP A 91 22.01 -2.99 -28.08
C ASP A 91 20.49 -2.72 -28.01
N GLU A 92 19.74 -3.20 -29.01
CA GLU A 92 18.28 -3.03 -29.16
C GLU A 92 17.50 -3.77 -28.05
N ALA A 93 17.93 -4.98 -27.69
CA ALA A 93 17.28 -5.77 -26.63
C ALA A 93 17.47 -5.08 -25.26
N SER A 94 18.68 -4.59 -25.00
CA SER A 94 19.01 -3.82 -23.80
C SER A 94 18.24 -2.49 -23.74
N ARG A 95 18.01 -1.81 -24.87
CA ARG A 95 17.14 -0.61 -24.98
C ARG A 95 15.68 -0.89 -24.63
N ARG A 96 15.16 -2.08 -24.93
CA ARG A 96 13.78 -2.48 -24.54
C ARG A 96 13.66 -2.68 -23.04
N ILE A 97 14.63 -3.36 -22.42
CA ILE A 97 14.65 -3.57 -20.96
C ILE A 97 14.79 -2.24 -20.22
N LEU A 98 15.62 -1.32 -20.73
CA LEU A 98 15.77 0.02 -20.17
C LEU A 98 14.47 0.84 -20.21
N ARG A 99 13.71 0.76 -21.31
CA ARG A 99 12.38 1.38 -21.43
C ARG A 99 11.39 0.75 -20.45
N ALA A 100 11.40 -0.58 -20.31
CA ALA A 100 10.57 -1.27 -19.34
C ALA A 100 10.88 -0.84 -17.90
N GLY A 101 12.16 -0.79 -17.50
CA GLY A 101 12.58 -0.35 -16.17
C GLY A 101 12.17 1.10 -15.86
N LEU A 102 12.27 2.00 -16.84
CA LEU A 102 11.81 3.39 -16.69
C LEU A 102 10.29 3.47 -16.46
N TRP A 103 9.49 2.80 -17.31
CA TRP A 103 8.04 2.80 -17.18
C TRP A 103 7.57 2.14 -15.89
N CYS A 104 8.21 1.04 -15.49
CA CYS A 104 7.94 0.40 -14.20
C CYS A 104 8.27 1.34 -13.02
N GLY A 105 9.37 2.08 -13.08
CA GLY A 105 9.71 3.07 -12.05
C GLY A 105 8.69 4.21 -11.95
N ILE A 106 8.24 4.75 -13.10
CA ILE A 106 7.19 5.79 -13.15
C ILE A 106 5.88 5.23 -12.59
N ALA A 107 5.48 4.02 -12.99
CA ALA A 107 4.27 3.37 -12.50
C ALA A 107 4.34 3.12 -10.98
N ALA A 108 5.49 2.69 -10.47
CA ALA A 108 5.71 2.51 -9.03
C ALA A 108 5.52 3.82 -8.26
N LEU A 109 6.07 4.94 -8.74
CA LEU A 109 5.88 6.25 -8.11
C LEU A 109 4.43 6.73 -8.16
N ALA A 110 3.74 6.53 -9.28
CA ALA A 110 2.32 6.85 -9.40
C ALA A 110 1.48 6.02 -8.40
N LEU A 111 1.75 4.72 -8.30
CA LEU A 111 1.10 3.84 -7.32
C LEU A 111 1.42 4.24 -5.87
N SER A 112 2.62 4.75 -5.58
CA SER A 112 2.95 5.26 -4.25
C SER A 112 2.08 6.46 -3.84
N VAL A 113 1.70 7.33 -4.78
CA VAL A 113 0.77 8.45 -4.50
C VAL A 113 -0.61 7.91 -4.13
N VAL A 114 -1.09 6.89 -4.86
CA VAL A 114 -2.36 6.22 -4.56
C VAL A 114 -2.31 5.53 -3.19
N GLY A 115 -1.22 4.82 -2.90
CA GLY A 115 -0.99 4.17 -1.61
C GLY A 115 -1.03 5.16 -0.45
N LEU A 116 -0.32 6.30 -0.57
CA LEU A 116 -0.35 7.37 0.43
C LEU A 116 -1.75 7.95 0.62
N TRP A 117 -2.46 8.22 -0.48
CA TRP A 117 -3.84 8.73 -0.41
C TRP A 117 -4.76 7.76 0.33
N PHE A 118 -4.70 6.47 -0.02
CA PHE A 118 -5.48 5.44 0.65
C PHE A 118 -5.13 5.30 2.13
N SER A 119 -3.84 5.37 2.49
CA SER A 119 -3.40 5.38 3.89
C SER A 119 -3.99 6.54 4.68
N ILE A 120 -4.00 7.74 4.10
CA ILE A 120 -4.59 8.93 4.73
C ILE A 120 -6.09 8.77 4.91
N VAL A 121 -6.80 8.25 3.90
CA VAL A 121 -8.24 7.97 3.98
C VAL A 121 -8.54 6.98 5.09
N LEU A 122 -7.80 5.87 5.15
CA LEU A 122 -7.96 4.84 6.17
C LEU A 122 -7.67 5.38 7.57
N GLN A 123 -6.57 6.13 7.75
CA GLN A 123 -6.23 6.73 9.04
C GLN A 123 -7.30 7.72 9.49
N ARG A 124 -7.80 8.59 8.61
CA ARG A 124 -8.89 9.52 8.93
C ARG A 124 -10.18 8.79 9.31
N ALA A 125 -10.49 7.68 8.63
CA ALA A 125 -11.65 6.87 8.96
C ALA A 125 -11.50 6.20 10.34
N VAL A 126 -10.32 5.66 10.64
CA VAL A 126 -10.02 5.04 11.95
C VAL A 126 -10.02 6.07 13.07
N GLU A 127 -9.45 7.25 12.84
CA GLU A 127 -9.41 8.33 13.82
C GLU A 127 -10.83 8.79 14.19
N ARG A 128 -11.68 9.01 13.18
CA ARG A 128 -13.09 9.38 13.40
C ARG A 128 -13.88 8.29 14.13
N TYR A 129 -13.54 7.03 13.92
CA TYR A 129 -14.17 5.91 14.62
C TYR A 129 -13.69 5.80 16.08
N ARG A 130 -12.38 5.93 16.34
CA ARG A 130 -11.81 5.78 17.69
C ARG A 130 -11.97 6.99 18.58
N ASN A 131 -11.99 8.19 18.01
CA ASN A 131 -12.12 9.46 18.70
C ASN A 131 -13.41 10.14 18.23
N PRO A 132 -14.58 9.67 18.71
CA PRO A 132 -15.86 10.30 18.38
C PRO A 132 -15.96 11.71 18.94
N GLU A 133 -16.94 12.45 18.42
CA GLU A 133 -17.37 13.71 19.00
C GLU A 133 -17.88 13.54 20.45
N PRO A 134 -17.82 14.58 21.30
CA PRO A 134 -18.31 14.52 22.67
C PRO A 134 -19.75 13.99 22.77
N ASN A 135 -19.95 13.01 23.64
CA ASN A 135 -21.23 12.35 23.82
C ASN A 135 -21.40 11.84 25.26
N THR A 136 -22.66 11.68 25.66
CA THR A 136 -23.06 11.07 26.92
C THR A 136 -23.97 9.88 26.62
N ALA A 137 -23.62 8.70 27.11
CA ALA A 137 -24.41 7.48 26.96
C ALA A 137 -24.52 6.73 28.28
N ASP A 138 -25.72 6.27 28.61
CA ASP A 138 -25.94 5.45 29.81
C ASP A 138 -27.09 4.45 29.61
N ILE A 139 -27.11 3.42 30.44
CA ILE A 139 -28.19 2.42 30.46
C ILE A 139 -29.23 2.83 31.50
N THR A 140 -30.46 3.01 31.05
CA THR A 140 -31.59 3.37 31.90
C THR A 140 -32.28 2.14 32.50
N SER A 141 -32.32 1.03 31.78
CA SER A 141 -32.96 -0.21 32.25
C SER A 141 -32.26 -1.45 31.72
N CYS A 142 -32.11 -2.46 32.56
CA CYS A 142 -31.62 -3.79 32.19
C CYS A 142 -32.50 -4.82 32.90
N VAL A 143 -33.34 -5.52 32.13
CA VAL A 143 -34.37 -6.41 32.67
C VAL A 143 -34.37 -7.74 31.93
N ALA A 144 -34.42 -8.85 32.66
CA ALA A 144 -34.71 -10.16 32.09
C ALA A 144 -36.21 -10.27 31.79
N GLU A 145 -36.54 -10.56 30.54
CA GLU A 145 -37.89 -10.89 30.09
C GLU A 145 -38.17 -12.40 30.21
N SER A 146 -39.43 -12.78 30.05
CA SER A 146 -39.83 -14.19 30.01
C SER A 146 -39.19 -14.89 28.80
N GLY A 147 -38.39 -15.93 29.04
CA GLY A 147 -37.83 -16.79 28.00
C GLY A 147 -36.34 -16.59 27.71
N ASP A 148 -35.50 -16.43 28.74
CA ASP A 148 -34.03 -16.32 28.61
C ASP A 148 -33.59 -15.10 27.79
N VAL A 149 -34.46 -14.10 27.61
CA VAL A 149 -34.17 -12.87 26.88
C VAL A 149 -33.88 -11.75 27.87
N VAL A 150 -32.78 -11.03 27.69
CA VAL A 150 -32.45 -9.81 28.43
C VAL A 150 -32.67 -8.60 27.51
N ARG A 151 -33.43 -7.62 28.01
CA ARG A 151 -33.64 -6.32 27.36
C ARG A 151 -32.83 -5.24 28.08
N ALA A 152 -31.92 -4.62 27.36
CA ALA A 152 -31.21 -3.41 27.77
C ALA A 152 -31.79 -2.20 27.03
N SER A 153 -32.11 -1.14 27.76
CA SER A 153 -32.54 0.15 27.20
C SER A 153 -31.63 1.25 27.74
N GLY A 154 -31.19 2.14 26.87
CA GLY A 154 -30.34 3.26 27.22
C GLY A 154 -30.59 4.45 26.31
N PHE A 155 -29.89 5.54 26.58
CA PHE A 155 -29.93 6.74 25.76
C PHE A 155 -28.52 7.16 25.35
N LEU A 156 -28.44 7.86 24.22
CA LEU A 156 -27.25 8.53 23.74
C LEU A 156 -27.59 9.98 23.42
N THR A 157 -26.83 10.92 23.97
CA THR A 157 -26.94 12.36 23.69
C THR A 157 -25.70 12.85 22.96
N ASN A 158 -25.91 13.62 21.88
CA ASN A 158 -24.84 14.30 21.17
C ASN A 158 -24.50 15.63 21.88
N ASP A 159 -23.40 15.67 22.63
CA ASP A 159 -22.94 16.88 23.34
C ASP A 159 -22.06 17.79 22.47
N SER A 160 -21.85 17.42 21.21
CA SER A 160 -21.03 18.18 20.28
C SER A 160 -21.81 19.34 19.63
N PRO A 161 -21.12 20.39 19.17
CA PRO A 161 -21.75 21.52 18.49
C PRO A 161 -22.17 21.21 17.04
N SER A 162 -22.00 19.96 16.56
CA SER A 162 -22.26 19.58 15.17
C SER A 162 -23.04 18.28 15.06
N ALA A 163 -23.74 18.08 13.93
CA ALA A 163 -24.50 16.86 13.72
C ALA A 163 -23.57 15.66 13.46
N ALA A 164 -23.70 14.61 14.27
CA ALA A 164 -22.81 13.44 14.26
C ALA A 164 -23.60 12.12 14.35
N SER A 165 -22.96 11.03 13.91
CA SER A 165 -23.47 9.66 14.04
C SER A 165 -22.52 8.85 14.91
N PHE A 166 -23.06 7.91 15.68
CA PHE A 166 -22.31 7.15 16.66
C PHE A 166 -22.58 5.65 16.54
N THR A 167 -21.64 4.88 17.06
CA THR A 167 -21.76 3.42 17.18
C THR A 167 -21.66 3.07 18.65
N VAL A 168 -22.76 2.61 19.25
CA VAL A 168 -22.81 2.26 20.66
C VAL A 168 -22.55 0.76 20.83
N ARG A 169 -21.56 0.41 21.65
CA ARG A 169 -21.23 -0.97 22.00
C ARG A 169 -21.68 -1.26 23.42
N VAL A 170 -22.63 -2.18 23.56
CA VAL A 170 -23.28 -2.54 24.81
C VAL A 170 -22.92 -3.98 25.16
N GLU A 171 -22.57 -4.24 26.42
CA GLU A 171 -22.48 -5.59 26.96
C GLU A 171 -23.81 -5.95 27.59
N VAL A 172 -24.37 -7.10 27.22
CA VAL A 172 -25.58 -7.66 27.82
C VAL A 172 -25.26 -9.09 28.23
N ALA A 173 -25.27 -9.35 29.55
CA ALA A 173 -24.98 -10.67 30.12
C ALA A 173 -23.67 -11.29 29.60
N GLY A 174 -22.62 -10.46 29.47
CA GLY A 174 -21.28 -10.88 28.99
C GLY A 174 -21.14 -11.01 27.47
N THR A 175 -22.19 -10.72 26.70
CA THR A 175 -22.15 -10.71 25.23
C THR A 175 -22.22 -9.29 24.70
N THR A 176 -21.32 -8.95 23.78
CA THR A 176 -21.26 -7.63 23.15
C THR A 176 -22.24 -7.52 21.99
N SER A 177 -23.03 -6.44 21.97
CA SER A 177 -23.87 -6.04 20.85
C SER A 177 -23.49 -4.64 20.38
N THR A 178 -23.60 -4.39 19.08
CA THR A 178 -23.26 -3.10 18.47
C THR A 178 -24.52 -2.53 17.84
N ILE A 179 -24.76 -1.23 18.04
CA ILE A 179 -25.90 -0.50 17.50
C ILE A 179 -25.37 0.74 16.82
N GLN A 180 -25.85 1.04 15.62
CA GLN A 180 -25.60 2.32 14.97
C GLN A 180 -26.75 3.26 15.21
N THR A 181 -26.43 4.51 15.53
CA THR A 181 -27.41 5.58 15.65
C THR A 181 -27.57 6.32 14.33
N GLY A 182 -28.68 7.01 14.19
CA GLY A 182 -28.90 7.93 13.09
C GLY A 182 -27.94 9.12 13.14
N ARG A 183 -28.16 10.10 12.26
CA ARG A 183 -27.50 11.40 12.40
C ARG A 183 -28.22 12.21 13.48
N LEU A 184 -27.53 12.49 14.58
CA LEU A 184 -28.04 13.28 15.69
C LEU A 184 -27.60 14.73 15.58
N GLU A 185 -28.57 15.64 15.64
CA GLU A 185 -28.32 17.08 15.74
C GLU A 185 -27.65 17.44 17.08
N PRO A 186 -27.01 18.62 17.20
CA PRO A 186 -26.41 19.09 18.45
C PRO A 186 -27.43 19.09 19.60
N GLY A 187 -27.09 18.43 20.71
CA GLY A 187 -27.96 18.29 21.89
C GLY A 187 -29.12 17.30 21.73
N ALA A 188 -29.25 16.62 20.60
CA ALA A 188 -30.30 15.62 20.40
C ALA A 188 -29.98 14.32 21.16
N THR A 189 -31.03 13.67 21.66
CA THR A 189 -30.96 12.39 22.36
C THR A 189 -31.71 11.32 21.58
N GLU A 190 -31.11 10.14 21.45
CA GLU A 190 -31.72 8.95 20.86
C GLU A 190 -31.75 7.81 21.87
N GLU A 191 -32.90 7.15 21.99
CA GLU A 191 -33.06 5.97 22.82
C GLU A 191 -32.76 4.71 22.01
N PHE A 192 -31.98 3.79 22.57
CA PHE A 192 -31.68 2.51 21.94
C PHE A 192 -32.10 1.35 22.84
N THR A 193 -32.54 0.26 22.21
CA THR A 193 -32.90 -0.98 22.90
C THR A 193 -32.22 -2.18 22.26
N VAL A 194 -31.60 -3.02 23.10
CA VAL A 194 -30.98 -4.28 22.70
C VAL A 194 -31.73 -5.41 23.35
N ARG A 195 -32.09 -6.43 22.56
CA ARG A 195 -32.62 -7.70 23.05
C ARG A 195 -31.63 -8.80 22.72
N ARG A 196 -31.31 -9.65 23.70
CA ARG A 196 -30.41 -10.79 23.51
C ARG A 196 -30.90 -11.98 24.31
N ASP A 197 -30.74 -13.17 23.74
CA ASP A 197 -30.91 -14.42 24.46
C ASP A 197 -29.67 -14.64 25.33
N ALA A 198 -29.85 -14.71 26.65
CA ALA A 198 -28.79 -14.95 27.62
C ALA A 198 -29.32 -15.65 28.88
N SER A 199 -28.73 -16.81 29.18
CA SER A 199 -28.91 -17.53 30.44
C SER A 199 -27.89 -17.05 31.49
N GLY A 200 -28.32 -16.30 32.50
CA GLY A 200 -27.43 -15.94 33.62
C GLY A 200 -27.68 -14.58 34.25
N SER A 201 -26.62 -14.02 34.86
CA SER A 201 -26.68 -12.73 35.57
C SER A 201 -26.92 -11.56 34.62
N VAL A 202 -27.88 -10.72 34.98
CA VAL A 202 -28.33 -9.55 34.25
C VAL A 202 -27.40 -8.37 34.56
N ASP A 203 -26.24 -8.33 33.90
CA ASP A 203 -25.37 -7.16 33.89
C ASP A 203 -25.43 -6.52 32.52
N CYS A 204 -25.82 -5.24 32.47
CA CYS A 204 -25.80 -4.44 31.26
C CYS A 204 -24.97 -3.20 31.51
N ARG A 205 -24.04 -2.90 30.61
CA ARG A 205 -23.30 -1.64 30.61
C ARG A 205 -22.92 -1.20 29.20
N VAL A 206 -22.82 0.11 29.01
CA VAL A 206 -22.18 0.66 27.81
C VAL A 206 -20.68 0.43 27.94
N ILE A 207 -20.09 -0.37 27.04
CA ILE A 207 -18.64 -0.61 27.05
C ILE A 207 -17.91 0.60 26.45
N ARG A 208 -18.43 1.07 25.31
CA ARG A 208 -17.81 2.14 24.53
C ARG A 208 -18.82 2.75 23.57
N VAL A 209 -18.68 4.05 23.35
CA VAL A 209 -19.26 4.75 22.21
C VAL A 209 -18.13 5.07 21.25
N ASP A 210 -18.25 4.61 20.01
CA ASP A 210 -17.33 4.89 18.92
C ASP A 210 -18.03 5.82 17.90
N GLY A 211 -17.26 6.37 16.95
CA GLY A 211 -17.82 7.15 15.85
C GLY A 211 -18.55 6.30 14.79
N PRO A 212 -18.87 6.87 13.63
CA PRO A 212 -19.50 6.10 12.54
C PRO A 212 -18.55 5.01 12.04
N LEU A 213 -19.11 3.87 11.62
CA LEU A 213 -18.28 2.78 11.10
C LEU A 213 -17.47 3.23 9.87
N PRO A 214 -16.19 2.84 9.79
CA PRO A 214 -15.37 3.20 8.66
C PRO A 214 -15.95 2.58 7.39
N LEU A 215 -16.02 3.38 6.32
CA LEU A 215 -16.42 2.95 4.97
C LEU A 215 -17.88 2.50 4.82
N GLY A 216 -18.77 2.79 5.78
CA GLY A 216 -20.21 2.53 5.64
C GLY A 216 -20.57 1.04 5.60
N VAL A 217 -19.78 0.20 6.30
CA VAL A 217 -20.09 -1.22 6.45
C VAL A 217 -21.07 -1.38 7.60
N ASP A 218 -22.27 -1.89 7.31
CA ASP A 218 -23.26 -2.26 8.32
C ASP A 218 -22.86 -3.61 8.95
N VAL A 219 -23.01 -3.73 10.26
CA VAL A 219 -22.78 -4.98 11.01
C VAL A 219 -24.14 -5.53 11.41
N ASP A 220 -24.71 -6.36 10.54
CA ASP A 220 -25.87 -7.21 10.83
C ASP A 220 -25.45 -8.50 11.55
#